data_AF-A0AAJ4AAQ7-F1
#
_entry.id   AF-A0AAJ4AAQ7-F1
#
_cell.length_a   1.000
_cell.length_b   1.000
_cell.length_c   1.000
_cell.angle_alpha   90.00
_cell.angle_beta   90.00
_cell.angle_gamma   90.00
#
_symmetry.space_group_name_H-M   'P 1'
#
loop_
_entity.id
_entity.type
_entity.pdbx_description
1 polymer ?
#
loop_
_entity_poly.entity_id
_entity_poly.type
_entity_poly.pdbx_seq_one_letter_code
_entity_poly.pdbx_strand_id
1 'polypeptide(L)'
;MLTREERDNLATVISILFDDNELRTLKHSFNERTLNTVELAMEELIKCNARMKELVTGLTMGISVFTRGWLKQSLDKIAQALRDRQLEFDGMACRNQVNINFRMEVYRSAL
;
A
#
# COMPACT_ATOMS: atom_id res chain seq x y z
N MET A 1 -16.18 2.30 6.13
CA MET A 1 -16.24 0.90 5.67
C MET A 1 -15.80 0.89 4.23
N LEU A 2 -14.91 -0.04 3.85
CA LEU A 2 -14.41 -0.11 2.48
C LEU A 2 -15.45 -0.73 1.55
N THR A 3 -15.57 -0.14 0.37
CA THR A 3 -16.30 -0.71 -0.77
C THR A 3 -15.60 -1.97 -1.28
N ARG A 4 -16.28 -2.72 -2.15
CA ARG A 4 -15.67 -3.89 -2.80
C ARG A 4 -14.45 -3.50 -3.64
N GLU A 5 -14.57 -2.43 -4.41
CA GLU A 5 -13.51 -1.90 -5.26
C GLU A 5 -12.31 -1.42 -4.44
N GLU A 6 -12.54 -0.69 -3.34
CA GLU A 6 -11.46 -0.29 -2.41
C GLU A 6 -10.73 -1.51 -1.83
N ARG A 7 -11.44 -2.60 -1.50
CA ARG A 7 -10.78 -3.82 -1.03
C ARG A 7 -9.95 -4.51 -2.12
N ASP A 8 -10.44 -4.53 -3.36
CA ASP A 8 -9.71 -5.10 -4.50
C ASP A 8 -8.45 -4.28 -4.82
N ASN A 9 -8.55 -2.95 -4.77
CA ASN A 9 -7.42 -2.05 -4.95
C ASN A 9 -6.42 -2.15 -3.77
N LEU A 10 -6.90 -2.22 -2.54
CA LEU A 10 -6.04 -2.44 -1.37
C LEU A 10 -5.31 -3.78 -1.43
N ALA A 11 -5.97 -4.86 -1.87
CA ALA A 11 -5.32 -6.16 -2.08
C ALA A 11 -4.24 -6.12 -3.16
N THR A 12 -4.44 -5.31 -4.20
CA THR A 12 -3.42 -5.06 -5.23
C THR A 12 -2.20 -4.39 -4.60
N VAL A 13 -2.40 -3.29 -3.86
CA VAL A 13 -1.34 -2.56 -3.17
C VAL A 13 -0.56 -3.47 -2.22
N ILE A 14 -1.27 -4.20 -1.35
CA ILE A 14 -0.66 -5.14 -0.39
C ILE A 14 0.18 -6.20 -1.11
N SER A 15 -0.34 -6.80 -2.18
CA SER A 15 0.42 -7.81 -2.93
C SER A 15 1.74 -7.27 -3.46
N ILE A 16 1.74 -6.05 -3.98
CA ILE A 16 2.92 -5.44 -4.57
C ILE A 16 3.90 -5.05 -3.47
N LEU A 17 3.41 -4.50 -2.36
CA LEU A 17 4.27 -4.11 -1.23
C LEU A 17 4.90 -5.31 -0.53
N PHE A 18 4.14 -6.36 -0.24
CA PHE A 18 4.58 -7.44 0.66
C PHE A 18 5.05 -8.71 -0.06
N ASP A 19 4.70 -8.90 -1.33
CA ASP A 19 4.91 -10.16 -2.07
C ASP A 19 4.21 -11.37 -1.48
N ASP A 20 3.14 -11.12 -0.72
CA ASP A 20 2.58 -12.10 0.17
C ASP A 20 1.20 -12.57 -0.28
N ASN A 21 1.13 -13.83 -0.70
CA ASN A 21 -0.11 -14.47 -1.10
C ASN A 21 -1.04 -14.75 0.09
N GLU A 22 -0.53 -14.92 1.31
CA GLU A 22 -1.36 -15.15 2.50
C GLU A 22 -2.18 -13.90 2.82
N LEU A 23 -1.55 -12.72 2.78
CA LEU A 23 -2.25 -11.45 3.00
C LEU A 23 -3.37 -11.23 1.97
N ARG A 24 -3.17 -11.66 0.71
CA ARG A 24 -4.23 -11.58 -0.31
C ARG A 24 -5.47 -12.39 0.04
N THR A 25 -5.33 -13.52 0.73
CA THR A 25 -6.49 -14.35 1.12
C THR A 25 -7.41 -13.64 2.11
N LEU A 26 -6.88 -12.67 2.87
CA LEU A 26 -7.61 -11.87 3.85
C LEU A 26 -8.41 -10.71 3.24
N LYS A 27 -8.44 -10.57 1.91
CA LYS A 27 -9.09 -9.47 1.20
C LYS A 27 -10.50 -9.15 1.69
N HIS A 28 -11.31 -10.18 1.96
CA HIS A 28 -12.68 -10.01 2.40
C HIS A 28 -12.81 -9.32 3.76
N SER A 29 -11.77 -9.43 4.60
CA SER A 29 -11.72 -8.87 5.95
C SER A 29 -11.04 -7.49 6.01
N PHE A 30 -10.50 -7.01 4.89
CA PHE A 30 -9.87 -5.70 4.83
C PHE A 30 -10.85 -4.58 5.16
N ASN A 31 -10.40 -3.70 6.04
CA ASN A 31 -11.19 -2.63 6.62
C ASN A 31 -10.36 -1.34 6.77
N GLU A 32 -10.92 -0.30 7.37
CA GLU A 32 -10.24 1.00 7.53
C GLU A 32 -8.95 0.87 8.35
N ARG A 33 -8.89 -0.05 9.32
CA ARG A 33 -7.68 -0.31 10.10
C ARG A 33 -6.58 -0.88 9.20
N THR A 34 -6.92 -1.85 8.35
CA THR A 34 -5.99 -2.40 7.36
C THR A 34 -5.48 -1.33 6.42
N LEU A 35 -6.38 -0.48 5.90
CA LEU A 35 -6.00 0.61 5.02
C LEU A 35 -5.02 1.58 5.70
N ASN A 36 -5.27 1.96 6.95
CA ASN A 36 -4.39 2.85 7.72
C ASN A 36 -3.02 2.21 8.02
N THR A 37 -2.97 0.90 8.28
CA THR A 37 -1.70 0.18 8.45
C THR A 37 -0.93 0.12 7.14
N VAL A 38 -1.59 -0.10 6.02
CA VAL A 38 -0.95 -0.08 4.69
C VAL A 38 -0.48 1.33 4.32
N GLU A 39 -1.23 2.37 4.70
CA GLU A 39 -0.83 3.77 4.54
C GLU A 39 0.51 4.04 5.26
N LEU A 40 0.65 3.58 6.51
CA LEU A 40 1.92 3.66 7.25
C LEU A 40 3.05 2.89 6.57
N ALA A 41 2.77 1.69 6.08
CA ALA A 41 3.75 0.87 5.36
C ALA A 41 4.23 1.57 4.09
N MET A 42 3.33 2.24 3.36
CA MET A 42 3.67 3.04 2.18
C MET A 42 4.49 4.28 2.54
N GLU A 43 4.13 4.98 3.62
CA GLU A 43 4.92 6.13 4.10
C GLU A 43 6.36 5.72 4.41
N GLU A 44 6.57 4.57 5.03
CA GLU A 44 7.91 4.03 5.29
C GLU A 44 8.63 3.65 4.00
N LEU A 45 7.92 3.04 3.04
CA LEU A 45 8.49 2.72 1.73
C LEU A 45 8.95 3.97 0.97
N ILE A 46 8.14 5.03 0.98
CA ILE A 46 8.40 6.31 0.32
C ILE A 46 9.67 6.99 0.86
N LYS A 47 9.98 6.82 2.16
CA LYS A 47 11.22 7.36 2.75
C LYS A 47 12.47 6.67 2.20
N CYS A 48 12.39 5.38 1.90
CA CYS A 48 13.52 4.57 1.46
C CYS A 48 13.63 4.47 -0.08
N ASN A 49 12.52 4.61 -0.81
CA ASN A 49 12.47 4.41 -2.26
C ASN A 49 12.07 5.71 -2.98
N ALA A 50 13.05 6.36 -3.61
CA ALA A 50 12.86 7.62 -4.34
C ALA A 50 11.87 7.49 -5.51
N ARG A 51 11.87 6.38 -6.25
CA ARG A 51 10.91 6.14 -7.34
C ARG A 51 9.48 5.99 -6.81
N MET A 52 9.32 5.31 -5.67
CA MET A 52 8.02 5.22 -5.00
C MET A 52 7.54 6.59 -4.53
N LYS A 53 8.44 7.40 -3.97
CA LYS A 53 8.14 8.78 -3.59
C LYS A 53 7.65 9.60 -4.78
N GLU A 54 8.38 9.57 -5.90
CA GLU A 54 7.97 10.26 -7.13
C GLU A 54 6.61 9.80 -7.63
N LEU A 55 6.39 8.48 -7.70
CA LEU A 55 5.12 7.90 -8.14
C LEU A 55 3.96 8.37 -7.26
N VAL A 56 4.09 8.24 -5.94
CA VAL A 56 2.99 8.58 -5.04
C VAL A 56 2.73 10.08 -5.04
N THR A 57 3.76 10.92 -4.95
CA THR A 57 3.59 12.38 -4.97
C THR A 57 2.97 12.90 -6.27
N GLY A 58 3.25 12.26 -7.41
CA GLY A 58 2.61 12.58 -8.69
C GLY A 58 1.11 12.20 -8.73
N LEU A 59 0.68 11.21 -7.95
CA LEU A 59 -0.69 10.70 -7.96
C LEU A 59 -1.59 11.33 -6.89
N THR A 60 -1.03 11.88 -5.80
CA THR A 60 -1.80 12.46 -4.71
C THR A 60 -2.35 13.86 -5.00
N MET A 61 -2.22 14.39 -6.22
CA MET A 61 -2.82 15.66 -6.67
C MET A 61 -2.60 16.85 -5.69
N GLY A 62 -1.43 16.93 -5.06
CA GLY A 62 -1.09 17.98 -4.10
C GLY A 62 -1.47 17.70 -2.64
N ILE A 63 -2.14 16.57 -2.36
CA ILE A 63 -2.31 16.07 -0.99
C ILE A 63 -0.96 15.54 -0.51
N SER A 64 -0.58 15.97 0.70
CA SER A 64 0.64 15.49 1.34
C SER A 64 0.51 14.02 1.69
N VAL A 65 1.48 13.20 1.29
CA VAL A 65 1.59 11.79 1.69
C VAL A 65 1.84 11.58 3.18
N PHE A 66 1.91 12.66 3.96
CA PHE A 66 2.04 12.64 5.42
C PHE A 66 0.75 13.02 6.15
N THR A 67 -0.33 13.36 5.42
CA THR A 67 -1.65 13.58 6.03
C THR A 67 -2.45 12.29 6.02
N ARG A 68 -2.98 11.89 7.17
CA ARG A 68 -3.76 10.64 7.30
C ARG A 68 -4.92 10.54 6.31
N GLY A 69 -5.14 9.34 5.82
CA GLY A 69 -6.22 9.01 4.87
C GLY A 69 -5.88 9.37 3.41
N TRP A 70 -4.65 9.81 3.12
CA TRP A 70 -4.20 10.11 1.76
C TRP A 70 -4.28 8.87 0.86
N LEU A 71 -3.98 7.68 1.41
CA LEU A 71 -4.00 6.45 0.64
C LEU A 71 -5.42 6.16 0.18
N LYS A 72 -6.42 6.34 1.05
CA LYS A 72 -7.83 6.13 0.69
C LYS A 72 -8.26 6.99 -0.50
N GLN A 73 -7.91 8.28 -0.44
CA GLN A 73 -8.31 9.27 -1.44
C GLN A 73 -7.69 9.02 -2.82
N SER A 74 -6.55 8.33 -2.86
CA SER A 74 -5.79 8.05 -4.07
C SER A 74 -5.68 6.57 -4.39
N LEU A 75 -6.42 5.71 -3.68
CA LEU A 75 -6.20 4.26 -3.65
C LEU A 75 -6.29 3.62 -5.02
N ASP A 76 -7.29 4.01 -5.80
CA ASP A 76 -7.50 3.49 -7.16
C ASP A 76 -6.33 3.86 -8.08
N LYS A 77 -5.94 5.14 -8.10
CA LYS A 77 -4.82 5.64 -8.93
C LYS A 77 -3.50 4.98 -8.55
N ILE A 78 -3.26 4.81 -7.25
CA ILE A 78 -2.06 4.15 -6.74
C ILE A 78 -2.07 2.67 -7.13
N ALA A 79 -3.17 1.97 -6.90
CA ALA A 79 -3.30 0.56 -7.27
C ALA A 79 -3.06 0.37 -8.78
N GLN A 80 -3.63 1.24 -9.61
CA GLN A 80 -3.43 1.21 -11.05
C GLN A 80 -1.96 1.45 -11.43
N ALA A 81 -1.35 2.52 -10.92
CA ALA A 81 0.06 2.83 -11.23
C ALA A 81 1.03 1.74 -10.75
N LEU A 82 0.76 1.11 -9.61
CA LEU A 82 1.57 0.00 -9.12
C LEU A 82 1.40 -1.26 -9.99
N ARG A 83 0.20 -1.55 -10.48
CA ARG A 83 -0.03 -2.64 -11.46
C ARG A 83 0.78 -2.40 -12.73
N ASP A 84 0.72 -1.19 -13.26
CA ASP A 84 1.36 -0.84 -14.52
C ASP A 84 2.90 -0.85 -14.42
N ARG A 85 3.45 -0.52 -13.23
CA ARG A 85 4.90 -0.45 -12.98
C ARG A 85 5.47 -1.62 -12.20
N GLN A 86 4.73 -2.72 -12.03
CA GLN A 86 5.15 -3.85 -11.20
C GLN A 86 6.51 -4.46 -11.63
N LEU A 87 6.93 -4.26 -12.89
CA LEU A 87 8.23 -4.70 -13.42
C LEU A 87 9.41 -3.77 -13.11
N GLU A 88 9.20 -2.53 -12.66
CA GLU A 88 10.26 -1.52 -12.47
C GLU A 88 10.63 -1.27 -10.99
N PHE A 89 10.08 -2.08 -10.08
CA PHE A 89 10.28 -1.91 -8.64
C PHE A 89 11.68 -2.34 -8.19
N ASP A 90 12.65 -1.44 -8.35
CA ASP A 90 14.05 -1.64 -7.97
C ASP A 90 14.28 -1.21 -6.50
N GLY A 91 13.67 -1.95 -5.57
CA GLY A 91 13.53 -1.52 -4.17
C GLY A 91 13.51 -2.65 -3.14
N MET A 92 14.16 -3.78 -3.44
CA MET A 92 14.09 -5.01 -2.64
C MET A 92 14.44 -4.80 -1.15
N ALA A 93 15.47 -4.00 -0.86
CA ALA A 93 15.86 -3.67 0.52
C ALA A 93 14.77 -2.88 1.27
N CYS A 94 14.20 -1.86 0.64
CA CYS A 94 13.10 -1.08 1.22
C CYS A 94 11.84 -1.93 1.41
N ARG A 95 11.53 -2.80 0.45
CA ARG A 95 10.42 -3.76 0.52
C ARG A 95 10.61 -4.74 1.67
N ASN A 96 11.83 -5.24 1.88
CA ASN A 96 12.16 -6.12 2.99
C ASN A 96 11.98 -5.40 4.34
N GLN A 97 12.43 -4.14 4.46
CA GLN A 97 12.22 -3.35 5.66
C GLN A 97 10.74 -3.15 6.00
N VAL A 98 9.92 -2.84 4.98
CA VAL A 98 8.46 -2.72 5.14
C VAL A 98 7.83 -4.05 5.54
N ASN A 99 8.25 -5.15 4.93
CA ASN A 99 7.80 -6.50 5.28
C ASN A 99 8.05 -6.82 6.76
N ILE A 100 9.29 -6.60 7.23
CA ILE A 100 9.68 -6.86 8.62
C ILE A 100 8.82 -6.06 9.60
N ASN A 101 8.57 -4.78 9.29
CA ASN A 101 7.88 -3.87 10.20
C ASN A 101 6.36 -4.04 10.18
N PHE A 102 5.75 -4.28 9.02
CA PHE A 102 4.32 -4.11 8.83
C PHE A 102 3.55 -5.37 8.46
N ARG A 103 4.19 -6.46 7.99
CA ARG A 103 3.46 -7.66 7.52
C ARG A 103 2.50 -8.22 8.57
N MET A 104 3.00 -8.39 9.80
CA MET A 104 2.19 -8.89 10.91
C MET A 104 1.12 -7.91 11.37
N GLU A 105 1.36 -6.61 11.24
CA GLU A 105 0.37 -5.59 11.57
C GLU A 105 -0.78 -5.59 10.57
N VAL A 106 -0.48 -5.72 9.27
CA VAL A 106 -1.49 -5.85 8.22
C VAL A 106 -2.33 -7.10 8.47
N TYR A 107 -1.69 -8.24 8.76
CA TYR A 107 -2.40 -9.48 9.11
C TYR A 107 -3.34 -9.27 10.31
N ARG A 108 -2.83 -8.73 11.43
CA ARG A 108 -3.62 -8.49 12.65
C ARG A 108 -4.73 -7.46 12.47
N SER A 109 -4.55 -6.49 11.57
CA SER A 109 -5.57 -5.46 11.29
C SER A 109 -6.77 -6.00 10.51
N ALA A 110 -6.59 -7.12 9.81
CA ALA A 110 -7.59 -7.78 8.99
C ALA A 110 -8.29 -8.94 9.71
N LEU A 111 -7.94 -9.22 10.96
CA LEU A 111 -8.68 -10.11 11.87
C LEU A 111 -9.70 -9.30 12.69
#